data_AF-A0AA35U3B0-F1
#
_entry.id   AF-A0AA35U3B0-F1
#
_cell.length_a   1.000
_cell.length_b   1.000
_cell.length_c   1.000
_cell.angle_alpha   90.00
_cell.angle_beta   90.00
_cell.angle_gamma   90.00
#
_symmetry.space_group_name_H-M   'P 1'
#
loop_
_entity.id
_entity.type
_entity.pdbx_description
1 polymer ?
#
loop_
_entity_poly.entity_id
_entity_poly.type
_entity_poly.pdbx_seq_one_letter_code
_entity_poly.pdbx_strand_id
1 'polypeptide(L)'
;MALICSICHEVPEEPVLSPVSGRVFERRLVTKWVQDNGTDPVSGEPLSVEQLMTINADPLVKPRPPSATSIPAILKLLQDEWDACMLHSYTLRQQLQTARQGEGEL
;
A
#
# COMPACT_ATOMS: atom_id res chain seq x y z
N MET A 1 10.66 8.57 -13.89
CA MET A 1 9.81 7.39 -13.64
C MET A 1 10.02 7.01 -12.18
N ALA A 2 8.96 6.89 -11.38
CA ALA A 2 9.07 6.56 -9.96
C ALA A 2 8.76 5.07 -9.74
N LEU A 3 9.40 4.46 -8.74
CA LEU A 3 9.04 3.12 -8.27
C LEU A 3 7.68 3.19 -7.57
N ILE A 4 6.80 2.22 -7.82
CA ILE A 4 5.47 2.15 -7.20
C ILE A 4 5.33 0.79 -6.50
N CYS A 5 4.91 0.82 -5.24
CA CYS A 5 4.64 -0.38 -4.45
C CYS A 5 3.38 -1.09 -4.97
N SER A 6 3.47 -2.41 -5.18
CA SER A 6 2.34 -3.21 -5.68
C SER A 6 1.26 -3.51 -4.65
N ILE A 7 1.46 -3.14 -3.36
CA ILE A 7 0.45 -3.31 -2.30
C ILE A 7 -0.32 -2.00 -2.07
N CYS A 8 0.39 -0.91 -1.75
CA CYS A 8 -0.24 0.37 -1.42
C CYS A 8 -0.38 1.33 -2.61
N HIS A 9 0.21 1.01 -3.77
CA HIS A 9 0.25 1.88 -4.95
C HIS A 9 0.88 3.27 -4.72
N GLU A 10 1.66 3.42 -3.64
CA GLU A 10 2.44 4.61 -3.36
C GLU A 10 3.91 4.41 -3.71
N VAL A 11 4.65 5.51 -3.72
CA VAL A 11 6.12 5.46 -3.85
C VAL A 11 6.67 4.96 -2.52
N PRO A 12 7.38 3.80 -2.51
CA PRO A 12 7.93 3.24 -1.28
C PRO A 12 9.06 4.12 -0.74
N GLU A 13 9.17 4.19 0.58
CA GLU A 13 10.31 4.80 1.27
C GLU A 13 11.50 3.83 1.26
N GLU A 14 11.24 2.55 1.51
CA GLU A 14 12.22 1.48 1.43
C GLU A 14 11.82 0.46 0.34
N PRO A 15 12.15 0.73 -0.93
CA PRO A 15 11.82 -0.16 -2.03
C PRO A 15 12.55 -1.50 -1.91
N VAL A 16 11.79 -2.59 -1.98
CA VAL A 16 12.31 -3.96 -2.08
C VAL A 16 11.71 -4.68 -3.28
N LEU A 17 12.50 -5.52 -3.92
CA LEU A 17 12.10 -6.37 -5.04
C LEU A 17 11.84 -7.79 -4.54
N SER A 18 10.70 -8.36 -4.92
CA SER A 18 10.49 -9.81 -4.84
C SER A 18 11.15 -10.48 -6.06
N PRO A 19 12.08 -11.43 -5.88
CA PRO A 19 12.69 -12.16 -6.99
C PRO A 19 11.70 -13.03 -7.75
N VAL A 20 10.59 -13.41 -7.09
CA VAL A 20 9.59 -14.32 -7.63
C VAL A 20 8.65 -13.60 -8.58
N SER A 21 8.01 -12.53 -8.10
CA SER A 21 7.07 -11.74 -8.91
C SER A 21 7.75 -10.66 -9.75
N GLY A 22 9.01 -10.34 -9.48
CA GLY A 22 9.72 -9.21 -10.11
C GLY A 22 9.11 -7.85 -9.78
N ARG A 23 8.28 -7.76 -8.73
CA ARG A 23 7.56 -6.54 -8.35
C ARG A 23 8.21 -5.83 -7.18
N VAL A 24 8.03 -4.51 -7.18
CA VAL A 24 8.51 -3.62 -6.13
C VAL A 24 7.46 -3.45 -5.05
N PHE A 25 7.92 -3.47 -3.81
CA PHE A 25 7.11 -3.35 -2.61
C PHE A 25 7.77 -2.39 -1.62
N GLU A 26 6.96 -1.88 -0.70
CA GLU A 26 7.42 -1.22 0.52
C GLU A 26 7.85 -2.31 1.52
N ARG A 27 9.10 -2.23 2.04
CA ARG A 27 9.67 -3.26 2.93
C ARG A 27 8.73 -3.63 4.07
N ARG A 28 8.17 -2.63 4.76
CA ARG A 28 7.31 -2.86 5.93
C ARG A 28 6.07 -3.69 5.58
N LEU A 29 5.48 -3.43 4.41
CA LEU A 29 4.24 -4.09 3.99
C LEU A 29 4.50 -5.52 3.53
N VAL A 30 5.51 -5.75 2.69
CA VAL A 30 5.79 -7.10 2.19
C VAL A 30 6.37 -8.00 3.27
N THR A 31 7.18 -7.47 4.20
CA THR A 31 7.71 -8.25 5.31
C THR A 31 6.58 -8.77 6.20
N LYS A 32 5.60 -7.92 6.50
CA LYS A 32 4.42 -8.33 7.26
C LYS A 32 3.62 -9.41 6.54
N TRP A 33 3.35 -9.23 5.25
CA TRP A 33 2.63 -10.22 4.45
C TRP A 33 3.35 -11.58 4.41
N VAL A 34 4.67 -11.57 4.19
CA VAL A 34 5.47 -12.80 4.16
C VAL A 34 5.51 -13.49 5.51
N GLN A 35 5.52 -12.74 6.63
CA GLN A 35 5.44 -13.32 7.97
C GLN A 35 4.08 -13.97 8.25
N ASP A 36 2.99 -13.36 7.77
CA ASP A 36 1.63 -13.83 8.02
C ASP A 36 1.22 -14.98 7.07
N ASN A 37 1.67 -14.97 5.81
CA ASN A 37 1.21 -15.86 4.74
C ASN A 37 2.30 -16.77 4.15
N GLY A 38 3.59 -16.42 4.28
CA GLY A 38 4.71 -17.18 3.70
C GLY A 38 4.80 -17.16 2.17
N THR A 39 4.06 -16.25 1.51
CA THR A 39 3.96 -16.18 0.05
C THR A 39 4.15 -14.76 -0.48
N ASP A 40 4.44 -14.63 -1.76
CA ASP A 40 4.43 -13.37 -2.49
C ASP A 40 2.97 -12.89 -2.71
N PRO A 41 2.65 -11.61 -2.43
CA PRO A 41 1.27 -11.11 -2.44
C PRO A 41 0.64 -11.01 -3.83
N VAL A 42 1.42 -11.15 -4.91
CA VAL A 42 0.90 -11.01 -6.29
C VAL A 42 0.91 -12.32 -7.05
N SER A 43 1.98 -13.10 -6.92
CA SER A 43 2.12 -14.41 -7.59
C SER A 43 1.54 -15.56 -6.77
N GLY A 44 1.46 -15.44 -5.44
CA GLY A 44 1.01 -16.51 -4.54
C GLY A 44 2.06 -17.62 -4.32
N GLU A 45 3.26 -17.47 -4.87
CA GLU A 45 4.37 -18.40 -4.73
C GLU A 45 5.10 -18.23 -3.38
N PRO A 46 5.78 -19.27 -2.86
CA PRO A 46 6.47 -19.19 -1.58
C PRO A 46 7.61 -18.18 -1.62
N LEU A 47 7.61 -17.26 -0.66
CA LEU A 47 8.61 -16.21 -0.54
C LEU A 47 9.04 -16.08 0.92
N SER A 48 10.34 -15.93 1.16
CA SER A 48 10.90 -15.65 2.48
C SER A 48 11.42 -14.21 2.56
N VAL A 49 11.47 -13.66 3.79
CA VAL A 49 11.92 -12.27 4.01
C VAL A 49 13.36 -12.06 3.56
N GLU A 50 14.21 -13.08 3.68
CA GLU A 50 15.63 -13.04 3.29
C GLU A 50 15.84 -12.95 1.78
N GLN A 51 14.87 -13.42 1.00
CA GLN A 51 14.92 -13.35 -0.46
C GLN A 51 14.58 -11.95 -1.00
N LEU A 52 14.09 -11.04 -0.16
CA LEU A 52 13.76 -9.68 -0.56
C LEU A 52 15.04 -8.88 -0.84
N MET A 53 15.16 -8.36 -2.07
CA MET A 53 16.31 -7.55 -2.47
C MET A 53 16.01 -6.07 -2.28
N THR A 54 16.83 -5.38 -1.48
CA THR A 54 16.74 -3.92 -1.32
C THR A 54 17.15 -3.22 -2.61
N ILE A 55 16.34 -2.26 -3.05
CA ILE A 55 16.70 -1.36 -4.15
C ILE A 55 17.27 -0.08 -3.54
N ASN A 56 18.50 0.28 -3.90
CA ASN A 56 19.05 1.57 -3.52
C ASN A 56 18.56 2.62 -4.53
N ALA A 57 17.51 3.35 -4.17
CA ALA A 57 16.93 4.42 -4.97
C ALA A 57 16.93 5.72 -4.17
N ASP A 58 17.18 6.85 -4.84
CA ASP A 58 17.09 8.15 -4.19
C ASP A 58 15.64 8.38 -3.69
N PRO A 59 15.46 8.78 -2.42
CA PRO A 59 14.13 8.97 -1.85
C PRO A 59 13.41 10.09 -2.61
N LEU A 60 12.23 9.77 -3.16
CA LEU A 60 11.37 10.77 -3.76
C LEU A 60 10.64 11.53 -2.64
N VAL A 61 11.22 12.65 -2.20
CA VAL A 61 10.63 13.47 -1.14
C VAL A 61 9.41 14.23 -1.68
N LYS A 62 8.22 13.89 -1.19
CA LYS A 62 7.03 14.73 -1.39
C LYS A 62 7.19 16.01 -0.54
N PRO A 63 7.09 17.22 -1.12
CA PRO A 63 7.17 18.44 -0.34
C PRO A 63 6.03 18.50 0.68
N ARG A 64 6.35 18.84 1.93
CA ARG A 64 5.36 18.99 2.99
C ARG A 64 4.39 20.12 2.62
N PRO A 65 3.07 19.92 2.70
CA PRO A 65 2.12 20.98 2.41
C PRO A 65 2.29 22.16 3.39
N PRO A 66 2.17 23.41 2.92
CA PRO A 66 2.42 24.61 3.74
C PRO A 66 1.41 24.79 4.89
N SER A 67 0.29 24.05 4.87
CA SER A 67 -0.70 24.03 5.94
C SER A 67 -0.25 23.24 7.18
N ALA A 68 0.75 22.37 7.09
CA ALA A 68 1.21 21.52 8.19
C ALA A 68 2.23 22.22 9.11
N THR A 69 1.88 23.40 9.63
CA THR A 69 2.78 24.30 10.38
C THR A 69 2.43 24.51 11.85
N SER A 70 1.28 24.00 12.33
CA SER A 70 0.87 24.09 13.73
C SER A 70 0.22 22.79 14.22
N ILE A 71 0.23 22.56 15.54
CA ILE A 71 -0.40 21.37 16.14
C ILE A 71 -1.89 21.25 15.73
N PRO A 72 -2.72 22.32 15.81
CA PRO A 72 -4.10 22.25 15.35
C PRO A 72 -4.24 21.88 13.87
N ALA A 73 -3.37 22.42 13.01
CA ALA A 73 -3.42 22.14 11.58
C ALA A 73 -3.02 20.69 11.25
N ILE A 74 -2.05 20.13 11.97
CA ILE A 74 -1.67 18.71 11.83
C ILE A 74 -2.81 17.80 12.30
N LEU A 75 -3.47 18.12 13.42
CA LEU A 75 -4.62 17.34 13.90
C LEU A 75 -5.78 17.37 12.90
N LYS A 76 -6.02 18.53 12.27
CA LYS A 76 -7.04 18.64 11.22
C LYS A 76 -6.69 17.80 9.99
N LEU A 77 -5.43 17.84 9.55
CA LEU A 77 -4.96 17.00 8.44
C LEU A 77 -5.16 15.51 8.74
N LEU A 78 -4.81 15.06 9.95
CA LEU A 78 -5.03 13.66 10.36
C LEU A 78 -6.52 13.28 10.38
N GLN A 79 -7.40 14.20 10.83
CA GLN A 79 -8.86 13.99 10.77
C GLN A 79 -9.33 13.84 9.32
N ASP A 80 -8.86 14.71 8.42
CA ASP A 80 -9.28 14.69 7.01
C ASP A 80 -8.83 13.39 6.31
N GLU A 81 -7.60 12.93 6.56
CA GLU A 81 -7.11 11.64 6.03
C GLU A 81 -7.88 10.43 6.60
N TRP A 82 -8.23 10.49 7.89
CA TRP A 82 -9.04 9.45 8.52
C TRP A 82 -10.45 9.38 7.91
N ASP A 83 -11.11 10.53 7.75
CA ASP A 83 -12.45 10.61 7.16
C ASP A 83 -12.45 10.08 5.71
N ALA A 84 -11.42 10.43 4.92
CA ALA A 84 -11.24 9.90 3.57
C ALA A 84 -11.10 8.37 3.55
N CYS A 85 -10.28 7.79 4.44
CA CYS A 85 -10.09 6.34 4.55
C CYS A 85 -11.41 5.61 4.92
N MET A 86 -12.18 6.18 5.86
CA MET A 86 -13.46 5.62 6.29
C MET A 86 -14.51 5.64 5.17
N LEU A 87 -14.61 6.75 4.43
CA LEU A 87 -15.51 6.87 3.29
C LEU A 87 -15.12 5.90 2.16
N HIS A 88 -13.82 5.78 1.85
CA HIS A 88 -13.34 4.83 0.86
C HIS A 88 -13.69 3.38 1.25
N SER A 89 -13.45 3.01 2.50
CA SER A 89 -13.80 1.68 3.02
C SER A 89 -15.30 1.39 2.94
N TYR A 90 -16.14 2.39 3.20
CA TYR A 90 -17.59 2.27 3.06
C TYR A 90 -18.00 2.04 1.60
N THR A 91 -17.50 2.87 0.68
CA THR A 91 -17.76 2.72 -0.77
C THR A 91 -17.28 1.38 -1.30
N LEU A 92 -16.09 0.92 -0.91
CA LEU A 92 -15.54 -0.38 -1.34
C LEU A 92 -16.43 -1.54 -0.86
N ARG A 93 -16.95 -1.49 0.37
CA ARG A 93 -17.89 -2.51 0.88
C ARG A 93 -19.20 -2.51 0.09
N GLN A 94 -19.73 -1.33 -0.25
CA GLN A 94 -20.92 -1.21 -1.08
C GLN A 94 -20.68 -1.81 -2.47
N GLN A 95 -19.55 -1.50 -3.12
CA GLN A 95 -19.18 -2.06 -4.42
C GLN A 95 -19.05 -3.58 -4.37
N LEU A 96 -18.43 -4.14 -3.33
CA LEU A 96 -18.35 -5.59 -3.15
C LEU A 96 -19.72 -6.25 -2.97
N GLN A 97 -20.66 -5.60 -2.26
CA GLN A 97 -22.03 -6.12 -2.12
C GLN A 97 -22.77 -6.10 -3.46
N THR A 98 -22.67 -5.01 -4.21
CA THR A 98 -23.31 -4.89 -5.52
C THR A 98 -22.72 -5.89 -6.53
N ALA A 99 -21.39 -6.06 -6.56
CA ALA A 99 -20.73 -7.03 -7.44
C ALA A 99 -21.21 -8.47 -7.16
N ARG A 100 -21.27 -8.87 -5.89
CA ARG A 100 -21.77 -10.19 -5.48
C ARG A 100 -23.24 -10.42 -5.80
N GLN A 101 -24.07 -9.38 -5.77
CA GLN A 101 -25.48 -9.46 -6.15
C GLN A 101 -25.63 -9.63 -7.67
N GLY A 102 -24.86 -8.86 -8.46
CA GLY A 102 -24.89 -8.95 -9.92
C GLY A 102 -24.33 -10.26 -10.48
N GLU A 103 -23.37 -10.90 -9.79
CA GLU A 103 -22.85 -12.24 -10.16
C GLU A 103 -23.88 -13.37 -10.00
N GLY A 104 -24.98 -13.15 -9.26
CA GLY A 104 -26.05 -14.13 -9.08
C GLY A 104 -27.17 -14.07 -10.13
N GLU A 105 -27.15 -13.09 -11.04
CA GLU A 105 -28.19 -12.86 -12.06
C GLU A 105 -27.76 -13.31 -13.48
N LEU A 106 -26.57 -13.90 -13.62
CA LEU A 106 -26.03 -14.53 -14.84
C LEU A 106 -25.96 -16.05 -14.67
#